data_AF-A0A7S2XX27-F1
#
_entry.id   AF-A0A7S2XX27-F1
#
_cell.length_a   1.000
_cell.length_b   1.000
_cell.length_c   1.000
_cell.angle_alpha   90.00
_cell.angle_beta   90.00
_cell.angle_gamma   90.00
#
_symmetry.space_group_name_H-M   'P 1'
#
loop_
_entity.id
_entity.type
_entity.pdbx_description
1 polymer ?
#
loop_
_entity_poly.entity_id
_entity_poly.type
_entity_poly.pdbx_seq_one_letter_code
_entity_poly.pdbx_strand_id
1 'polypeptide(L)'
;ESESYKMFYEGTSDEGKHSIGLATSTDGLTWEVEGDGPVFSSDGSSPGSFDAGGVSSPRVIDLGGGRFRMYYVGVPEGGSQDTSGPSIGIAECTNRDFHNWERVQVE
;
A
#
# COMPACT_ATOMS: atom_id res chain seq x y z
N GLU A 1 -15.20 -21.17 -2.98
CA GLU A 1 -14.56 -20.10 -2.20
C GLU A 1 -15.33 -19.86 -0.91
N SER A 2 -14.76 -20.21 0.24
CA SER A 2 -15.23 -19.63 1.51
C SER A 2 -14.94 -18.13 1.46
N GLU A 3 -15.92 -17.30 1.78
CA GLU A 3 -15.71 -15.85 1.86
C GLU A 3 -14.64 -15.56 2.92
N SER A 4 -13.57 -14.87 2.53
CA SER A 4 -12.53 -14.41 3.44
C SER A 4 -12.39 -12.90 3.28
N TYR A 5 -12.19 -12.22 4.40
CA TYR A 5 -11.90 -10.79 4.44
C TYR A 5 -10.42 -10.56 4.15
N LYS A 6 -10.12 -9.46 3.47
CA LYS A 6 -8.77 -8.94 3.27
C LYS A 6 -8.64 -7.59 3.97
N MET A 7 -7.53 -7.40 4.68
CA MET A 7 -7.15 -6.12 5.27
C MET A 7 -5.82 -5.69 4.69
N PHE A 8 -5.82 -4.50 4.09
CA PHE A 8 -4.60 -3.79 3.75
C PHE A 8 -4.31 -2.85 4.93
N TYR A 9 -3.19 -3.07 5.61
CA TYR A 9 -2.86 -2.35 6.84
C TYR A 9 -1.52 -1.66 6.72
N GLU A 10 -1.36 -0.60 7.49
CA GLU A 10 -0.10 0.12 7.59
C GLU A 10 0.81 -0.55 8.62
N GLY A 11 2.05 -0.81 8.24
CA GLY A 11 3.12 -1.28 9.12
C GLY A 11 4.28 -0.30 9.13
N THR A 12 4.93 -0.16 10.27
CA THR A 12 6.08 0.73 10.47
C THR A 12 7.30 -0.13 10.81
N SER A 13 8.42 0.07 10.11
CA SER A 13 9.69 -0.60 10.42
C SER A 13 10.34 0.00 11.67
N ASP A 14 11.39 -0.66 12.17
CA ASP A 14 12.19 -0.14 13.30
C ASP A 14 12.85 1.22 12.99
N GLU A 15 13.10 1.51 11.71
CA GLU A 15 13.60 2.82 11.25
C GLU A 15 12.50 3.87 11.06
N GLY A 16 11.24 3.55 11.39
CA GLY A 16 10.11 4.45 11.24
C GLY A 16 9.56 4.53 9.81
N LYS A 17 9.94 3.62 8.91
CA LYS A 17 9.48 3.64 7.53
C LYS A 17 8.11 2.96 7.40
N HIS A 18 7.16 3.64 6.79
CA HIS A 18 5.79 3.15 6.63
C HIS A 18 5.63 2.37 5.32
N SER A 19 4.92 1.24 5.40
CA SER A 19 4.61 0.34 4.29
C SER A 19 3.22 -0.28 4.48
N ILE A 20 2.70 -0.94 3.44
CA ILE A 20 1.36 -1.55 3.46
C ILE A 20 1.49 -3.07 3.39
N GLY A 21 0.97 -3.75 4.41
CA GLY A 21 0.87 -5.21 4.50
C GLY A 21 -0.52 -5.73 4.18
N LEU A 22 -0.64 -7.06 4.13
CA LEU A 22 -1.88 -7.79 3.85
C LEU A 22 -2.17 -8.78 4.98
N ALA A 23 -3.42 -8.83 5.44
CA ALA A 23 -3.89 -9.84 6.37
C ALA A 23 -5.23 -10.42 5.91
N THR A 24 -5.51 -11.63 6.34
CA THR A 24 -6.77 -12.33 6.07
C THR A 24 -7.55 -12.63 7.33
N SER A 25 -8.86 -12.75 7.18
CA SER A 25 -9.73 -13.18 8.27
C SER A 25 -10.91 -13.95 7.73
N THR A 26 -11.41 -14.92 8.49
CA THR A 26 -12.66 -15.65 8.20
C THR A 26 -13.86 -15.07 8.94
N ASP A 27 -13.64 -14.27 9.99
CA ASP A 27 -14.68 -13.71 10.87
C ASP A 27 -14.69 -12.17 10.91
N GLY A 28 -13.69 -11.52 10.30
CA GLY A 28 -13.48 -10.07 10.32
C GLY A 28 -12.93 -9.52 11.65
N LEU A 29 -12.65 -10.39 12.62
CA LEU A 29 -12.22 -10.04 13.98
C LEU A 29 -10.80 -10.56 14.28
N THR A 30 -10.51 -11.79 13.90
CA THR A 30 -9.20 -12.43 14.05
C THR A 30 -8.45 -12.38 12.72
N TRP A 31 -7.25 -11.82 12.72
CA TRP A 31 -6.50 -11.56 11.50
C TRP A 31 -5.16 -12.30 11.49
N GLU A 32 -4.87 -12.95 10.37
CA GLU A 32 -3.60 -13.62 10.10
C GLU A 32 -2.85 -12.84 9.03
N VAL A 33 -1.59 -12.47 9.32
CA VAL A 33 -0.72 -11.80 8.35
C VAL A 33 -0.47 -12.72 7.15
N GLU A 34 -0.58 -12.16 5.96
CA GLU A 34 -0.37 -12.88 4.70
C GLU A 34 0.99 -12.49 4.10
N GLY A 35 1.94 -13.43 4.08
CA GLY A 35 3.30 -13.22 3.57
C GLY A 35 4.31 -12.77 4.63
N ASP A 36 5.58 -12.63 4.23
CA ASP A 36 6.71 -12.29 5.11
C ASP A 36 7.07 -10.80 5.09
N GLY A 37 6.30 -9.97 4.38
CA GLY A 37 6.63 -8.56 4.17
C GLY A 37 5.48 -7.73 3.60
N PRO A 38 5.72 -6.43 3.36
CA PRO A 38 4.71 -5.54 2.79
C PRO A 38 4.38 -5.91 1.34
N VAL A 39 3.09 -5.81 0.98
CA VAL A 39 2.61 -5.95 -0.40
C VAL A 39 2.78 -4.66 -1.21
N PHE A 40 3.01 -3.52 -0.53
CA PHE A 40 3.33 -2.26 -1.18
C PHE A 40 4.24 -1.40 -0.28
N SER A 41 5.37 -0.97 -0.83
CA SER A 41 6.40 -0.17 -0.13
C SER A 41 6.76 1.06 -0.95
N SER A 42 7.32 2.09 -0.30
CA SER A 42 7.86 3.31 -0.92
C SER A 42 8.65 3.08 -2.21
N ASP A 43 8.60 4.01 -3.15
CA ASP A 43 9.52 3.99 -4.31
C ASP A 43 10.89 4.57 -3.93
N GLY A 44 11.67 3.77 -3.17
CA GLY A 44 13.04 4.13 -2.83
C GLY A 44 14.02 4.02 -4.00
N SER A 45 13.57 3.52 -5.16
CA SER A 45 14.39 3.37 -6.37
C SER A 45 14.40 4.60 -7.26
N SER A 46 13.42 5.50 -7.10
CA SER A 46 13.27 6.71 -7.91
C SER A 46 13.61 7.95 -7.07
N PRO A 47 14.82 8.54 -7.23
CA PRO A 47 15.18 9.77 -6.53
C PRO A 47 14.15 10.87 -6.76
N GLY A 48 13.66 11.48 -5.69
CA GLY A 48 12.64 12.52 -5.75
C GLY A 48 11.21 12.02 -5.95
N SER A 49 10.94 10.71 -5.84
CA SER A 49 9.55 10.24 -5.78
C SER A 49 8.83 10.85 -4.57
N PHE A 50 7.58 11.25 -4.78
CA PHE A 50 6.71 11.83 -3.74
C PHE A 50 6.45 10.86 -2.58
N ASP A 51 6.69 9.56 -2.77
CA ASP A 51 6.47 8.50 -1.79
C ASP A 51 7.76 7.75 -1.38
N ALA A 52 8.94 8.30 -1.69
CA ALA A 52 10.22 7.68 -1.40
C ALA A 52 10.48 7.44 0.10
N GLY A 53 9.91 8.29 0.96
CA GLY A 53 10.00 8.21 2.42
C GLY A 53 9.05 7.22 3.07
N GLY A 54 7.95 6.85 2.41
CA GLY A 54 6.98 5.90 2.95
C GLY A 54 5.61 5.98 2.28
N VAL A 55 4.81 4.94 2.50
CA VAL A 55 3.42 4.84 2.04
C VAL A 55 2.51 4.48 3.21
N SER A 56 1.33 5.12 3.29
CA SER A 56 0.42 5.01 4.43
C SER A 56 -1.04 5.14 4.02
N SER A 57 -1.95 4.92 4.98
CA SER A 57 -3.40 5.14 4.82
C SER A 57 -4.03 4.46 3.58
N PRO A 58 -3.86 3.13 3.39
CA PRO A 58 -4.39 2.45 2.22
C PRO A 58 -5.92 2.48 2.15
N ARG A 59 -6.45 2.77 0.96
CA ARG A 59 -7.87 2.64 0.60
C ARG A 59 -8.02 1.85 -0.69
N VAL A 60 -8.40 0.58 -0.55
CA VAL A 60 -8.58 -0.33 -1.69
C VAL A 60 -10.04 -0.37 -2.14
N ILE A 61 -10.26 -0.30 -3.45
CA ILE A 61 -11.55 -0.48 -4.11
C ILE A 61 -11.47 -1.62 -5.14
N ASP A 62 -12.54 -2.42 -5.22
CA ASP A 62 -12.73 -3.43 -6.28
C ASP A 62 -13.26 -2.72 -7.54
N LEU A 63 -12.54 -2.86 -8.65
CA LEU A 63 -12.91 -2.31 -9.96
C LEU A 63 -13.65 -3.33 -10.85
N GLY A 64 -13.89 -4.53 -10.35
CA GLY A 64 -14.45 -5.65 -11.08
C GLY A 64 -13.43 -6.31 -12.01
N GLY A 65 -13.76 -7.54 -12.45
CA GLY A 65 -12.91 -8.30 -13.37
C GLY A 65 -11.56 -8.72 -12.79
N GLY A 66 -11.45 -8.76 -11.45
CA GLY A 66 -10.21 -9.11 -10.76
C GLY A 66 -9.18 -7.99 -10.64
N ARG A 67 -9.60 -6.74 -10.93
CA ARG A 67 -8.78 -5.54 -10.80
C ARG A 67 -9.12 -4.78 -9.52
N PHE A 68 -8.10 -4.26 -8.88
CA PHE A 68 -8.21 -3.47 -7.66
C PHE A 68 -7.39 -2.21 -7.79
N ARG A 69 -7.84 -1.14 -7.13
CA ARG A 69 -7.11 0.12 -7.03
C ARG A 69 -6.95 0.52 -5.57
N MET A 70 -5.75 0.93 -5.22
CA MET A 70 -5.39 1.48 -3.94
C MET A 70 -5.14 2.99 -4.08
N TYR A 71 -5.84 3.79 -3.31
CA TYR A 71 -5.42 5.15 -2.98
C TYR A 71 -4.59 5.11 -1.71
N TYR A 72 -3.45 5.80 -1.68
CA TYR A 72 -2.56 5.82 -0.53
C TYR A 72 -1.98 7.21 -0.35
N VAL A 73 -1.45 7.49 0.84
CA VAL A 73 -0.65 8.68 1.10
C VAL A 73 0.82 8.32 0.89
N GLY A 74 1.49 9.05 0.02
CA GLY A 74 2.94 9.01 -0.15
C GLY A 74 3.61 10.12 0.64
N VAL A 75 4.74 9.81 1.26
CA VAL A 75 5.59 10.77 1.98
C VAL A 75 6.95 10.85 1.27
N PRO A 76 7.47 12.06 0.97
CA PRO A 76 8.76 12.21 0.33
C PRO A 76 9.91 11.78 1.26
N GLU A 77 11.07 11.51 0.67
CA GLU A 77 12.28 11.25 1.44
C GLU A 77 12.64 12.46 2.32
N GLY A 78 13.09 12.23 3.56
CA GLY A 78 13.30 13.29 4.56
C GLY A 78 12.02 13.74 5.28
N GLY A 79 10.86 13.19 4.93
CA GLY A 79 9.59 13.48 5.59
C GLY A 79 9.06 14.88 5.26
N SER A 80 8.32 15.49 6.19
CA SER A 80 7.73 16.82 6.02
C SER A 80 8.75 17.98 6.02
N GLN A 81 10.05 17.67 6.09
CA GLN A 81 11.13 18.66 5.92
C GLN A 81 11.24 19.10 4.46
N ASP A 82 10.80 18.25 3.52
CA ASP A 82 10.62 18.65 2.13
C ASP A 82 9.28 19.41 1.97
N THR A 83 9.33 20.53 1.27
CA THR A 83 8.20 21.47 1.11
C THR A 83 7.01 20.88 0.35
N SER A 84 7.18 19.71 -0.26
CA SER A 84 6.19 18.97 -1.02
C SER A 84 5.12 18.29 -0.14
N GLY A 85 5.45 17.95 1.10
CA GLY A 85 4.52 17.33 2.06
C GLY A 85 3.89 16.01 1.56
N PRO A 86 3.03 15.38 2.38
CA PRO A 86 2.34 14.16 1.97
C PRO A 86 1.38 14.41 0.80
N SER A 87 1.36 13.50 -0.17
CA SER A 87 0.51 13.57 -1.38
C SER A 87 -0.26 12.27 -1.59
N ILE A 88 -1.35 12.31 -2.36
CA ILE A 88 -2.14 11.11 -2.66
C ILE A 88 -1.57 10.42 -3.91
N GLY A 89 -1.28 9.13 -3.79
CA GLY A 89 -0.89 8.25 -4.87
C GLY A 89 -1.99 7.24 -5.23
N ILE A 90 -1.81 6.61 -6.40
CA ILE A 90 -2.68 5.54 -6.90
C ILE A 90 -1.81 4.34 -7.25
N ALA A 91 -2.24 3.13 -6.88
CA ALA A 91 -1.65 1.87 -7.32
C ALA A 91 -2.74 0.87 -7.76
N GLU A 92 -2.42 -0.04 -8.66
CA GLU A 92 -3.34 -1.07 -9.18
C GLU A 92 -2.78 -2.49 -9.07
N CYS A 93 -3.68 -3.44 -8.82
CA CYS A 93 -3.43 -4.88 -8.86
C CYS A 93 -4.40 -5.50 -9.87
N THR A 94 -3.90 -6.26 -10.85
CA THR A 94 -4.70 -6.70 -12.03
C THR A 94 -5.03 -8.19 -12.07
N ASN A 95 -4.52 -8.98 -11.12
CA ASN A 95 -4.53 -10.44 -11.17
C ASN A 95 -5.06 -11.11 -9.88
N ARG A 96 -5.77 -10.38 -9.02
CA ARG A 96 -6.34 -10.84 -7.74
C ARG A 96 -5.34 -11.44 -6.74
N ASP A 97 -4.03 -11.31 -6.97
CA ASP A 97 -3.05 -11.84 -6.03
C ASP A 97 -2.93 -10.94 -4.79
N PHE A 98 -3.23 -9.65 -4.90
CA PHE A 98 -3.08 -8.65 -3.84
C PHE A 98 -1.64 -8.42 -3.36
N HIS A 99 -0.66 -9.08 -3.99
CA HIS A 99 0.77 -8.98 -3.68
C HIS A 99 1.50 -8.09 -4.70
N ASN A 100 0.97 -7.97 -5.92
CA ASN A 100 1.58 -7.18 -6.99
C ASN A 100 0.77 -5.90 -7.25
N TRP A 101 1.28 -4.78 -6.71
CA TRP A 101 0.71 -3.45 -6.86
C TRP A 101 1.63 -2.54 -7.68
N GLU A 102 1.12 -2.00 -8.77
CA GLU A 102 1.84 -1.09 -9.65
C GLU A 102 1.36 0.34 -9.45
N ARG A 103 2.29 1.28 -9.26
CA ARG A 103 1.97 2.72 -9.18
C ARG A 103 1.40 3.20 -10.52
N VAL A 104 0.31 3.95 -10.47
CA VAL A 104 -0.25 4.62 -11.64
C VAL A 104 0.44 5.98 -11.79
N GLN A 105 1.13 6.18 -12.92
CA GLN A 105 1.64 7.50 -13.28
C GLN A 105 0.48 8.37 -13.77
N VAL A 106 0.37 9.57 -13.20
CA VAL A 106 -0.60 10.58 -13.65
C VAL A 106 0.19 11.62 -14.44
N GLU A 107 -0.15 11.80 -15.71
CA GLU A 107 0.43 12.84 -16.58
C GLU A 107 0.04 14.26 -16.13
#